data_AF-A0A3B8Q0A0-F1
#
_entry.id   AF-A0A3B8Q0A0-F1
#
_cell.length_a   1.000
_cell.length_b   1.000
_cell.length_c   1.000
_cell.angle_alpha   90.00
_cell.angle_beta   90.00
_cell.angle_gamma   90.00
#
_symmetry.space_group_name_H-M   'P 1'
#
loop_
_entity.id
_entity.type
_entity.pdbx_description
1 polymer ?
#
loop_
_entity_poly.entity_id
_entity_poly.type
_entity_poly.pdbx_seq_one_letter_code
_entity_poly.pdbx_strand_id
1 'polypeptide(L)'
;MSQALQTAELPPEALAIIKEGSPRPAPERLREVAPVPIKTEVRAAVMPNPIEPSKEAGEVQAIKPRGLVPLSVRVQGDLADTLLRVAFERKLQRRAPYSQQDIVIQAVTQWLKKNGY
;
A
#
# COMPACT_ATOMS: atom_id res chain seq x y z
N MET A 1 -20.00 -38.32 35.94
CA MET A 1 -18.85 -38.77 35.12
C MET A 1 -18.07 -37.52 34.71
N SER A 2 -17.06 -37.14 35.50
CA SER A 2 -16.31 -35.88 35.31
C SER A 2 -14.83 -36.11 35.63
N GLN A 3 -14.08 -36.69 34.70
CA GLN A 3 -12.63 -36.87 34.77
C GLN A 3 -12.02 -36.79 33.37
N ALA A 4 -11.97 -35.61 32.76
CA ALA A 4 -11.36 -35.44 31.44
C ALA A 4 -10.52 -34.16 31.28
N LEU A 5 -9.98 -33.61 32.36
CA LEU A 5 -9.06 -32.46 32.31
C LEU A 5 -7.98 -32.55 33.40
N GLN A 6 -7.44 -33.76 33.64
CA GLN A 6 -6.24 -33.90 34.47
C GLN A 6 -5.02 -34.07 33.56
N THR A 7 -4.16 -33.05 33.62
CA THR A 7 -2.71 -33.16 33.49
C THR A 7 -2.19 -33.63 32.12
N ALA A 8 -2.15 -32.71 31.15
CA ALA A 8 -1.08 -32.74 30.16
C ALA A 8 0.23 -32.35 30.86
N GLU A 9 0.87 -33.31 31.52
CA GLU A 9 2.23 -33.15 32.02
C GLU A 9 3.17 -33.07 30.82
N LEU A 10 3.61 -31.85 30.51
CA LEU A 10 4.58 -31.64 29.45
C LEU A 10 5.92 -32.26 29.88
N PRO A 11 6.57 -33.06 29.02
CA PRO A 11 7.87 -33.65 29.34
C PRO A 11 8.91 -32.55 29.57
N PRO A 12 9.94 -32.80 30.41
CA PRO A 12 10.90 -31.78 30.83
C PRO A 12 11.69 -31.15 29.66
N GLU A 13 11.84 -31.86 28.54
CA GLU A 13 12.43 -31.30 27.31
C GLU A 13 11.58 -30.18 26.70
N ALA A 14 10.25 -30.25 26.77
CA ALA A 14 9.38 -29.20 26.24
C ALA A 14 9.46 -27.90 27.07
N LEU A 15 9.74 -28.01 28.37
CA LEU A 15 9.94 -26.85 29.24
C LEU A 15 11.28 -26.14 28.99
N ALA A 16 12.30 -26.87 28.50
CA ALA A 16 13.58 -26.27 28.15
C ALA A 16 13.46 -25.34 26.93
N ILE A 17 12.69 -25.76 25.91
CA ILE A 17 12.45 -25.00 24.68
C ILE A 17 11.68 -23.70 24.92
N ILE A 18 10.77 -23.68 25.91
CA ILE A 18 9.96 -22.49 26.24
C ILE A 18 10.76 -21.47 27.07
N LYS A 19 11.67 -21.95 27.94
CA LYS A 19 12.53 -21.08 28.78
C LYS A 19 13.70 -20.49 27.99
N GLU A 20 14.18 -21.18 26.97
CA GLU A 20 15.18 -20.68 26.04
C GLU A 20 14.50 -19.75 25.02
N GLY A 21 14.14 -18.56 25.49
CA GLY A 21 13.47 -17.54 24.71
C GLY A 21 14.13 -17.39 23.34
N SER A 22 13.38 -17.69 22.28
CA SER A 22 13.83 -17.55 20.90
C SER A 22 14.42 -16.14 20.70
N PRO A 23 15.72 -16.01 20.36
CA PRO A 23 16.32 -14.72 20.15
C PRO A 23 15.65 -14.09 18.92
N ARG A 24 14.99 -12.95 19.16
CA ARG A 24 14.50 -12.06 18.11
C ARG A 24 15.67 -11.77 17.16
N PRO A 25 15.59 -12.07 15.85
CA PRO A 25 16.64 -11.65 14.93
C PRO A 25 16.67 -10.13 14.93
N ALA A 26 17.80 -9.57 15.38
CA ALA A 26 18.06 -8.14 15.31
C ALA A 26 18.09 -7.73 13.82
N PRO A 27 17.49 -6.59 13.44
CA PRO A 27 17.67 -6.08 12.09
C PRO A 27 19.13 -5.68 11.91
N GLU A 28 19.80 -6.39 11.01
CA GLU A 28 21.15 -6.11 10.53
C GLU A 28 21.15 -4.76 9.80
N ARG A 29 21.25 -3.67 10.56
CA ARG A 29 21.83 -2.43 10.04
C ARG A 29 23.30 -2.71 9.86
N LEU A 30 23.74 -2.73 8.61
CA LEU A 30 24.90 -2.00 8.08
C LEU A 30 25.20 -2.52 6.66
N ARG A 31 24.93 -1.69 5.66
CA ARG A 31 25.87 -1.37 4.58
C ARG A 31 25.30 -0.22 3.76
N GLU A 32 25.58 0.96 4.28
CA GLU A 32 25.70 2.19 3.52
C GLU A 32 26.71 1.96 2.40
N VAL A 33 26.20 1.71 1.19
CA VAL A 33 27.04 1.66 -0.01
C VAL A 33 27.26 3.11 -0.42
N ALA A 34 28.45 3.60 -0.09
CA ALA A 34 28.95 4.88 -0.57
C ALA A 34 28.84 4.95 -2.11
N PRO A 35 28.33 6.04 -2.69
CA PRO A 35 28.37 6.23 -4.13
C PRO A 35 29.82 6.56 -4.55
N VAL A 36 30.43 5.66 -5.31
CA VAL A 36 31.71 5.91 -5.98
C VAL A 36 31.46 6.96 -7.07
N PRO A 37 32.19 8.09 -7.10
CA PRO A 37 32.02 9.10 -8.15
C PRO A 37 32.87 8.69 -9.36
N ILE A 38 32.22 8.28 -10.45
CA ILE A 38 32.89 8.19 -11.75
C ILE A 38 32.53 9.45 -12.54
N LYS A 39 33.51 10.35 -12.61
CA LYS A 39 33.55 11.52 -13.48
C LYS A 39 33.92 11.09 -14.91
N THR A 40 33.46 11.90 -15.88
CA THR A 40 34.03 12.07 -17.24
C THR A 40 33.61 10.96 -18.21
N GLU A 41 32.89 11.22 -19.30
CA GLU A 41 33.23 12.17 -20.37
C GLU A 41 32.01 12.91 -20.94
N VAL A 42 32.16 14.23 -21.05
CA VAL A 42 31.37 15.11 -21.92
C VAL A 42 31.90 14.91 -23.33
N ARG A 43 31.05 14.46 -24.27
CA ARG A 43 31.32 14.66 -25.70
C ARG A 43 30.24 15.53 -26.30
N ALA A 44 30.63 16.78 -26.51
CA ALA A 44 29.87 17.75 -27.28
C ALA A 44 29.73 17.26 -28.74
N ALA A 45 28.50 17.22 -29.21
CA ALA A 45 28.18 17.33 -30.63
C ALA A 45 27.07 18.37 -30.75
N VAL A 46 27.48 19.61 -30.99
CA VAL A 46 26.62 20.72 -31.36
C VAL A 46 26.19 20.50 -32.81
N MET A 47 24.89 20.39 -33.05
CA MET A 47 24.30 20.77 -34.34
C MET A 47 23.05 21.62 -34.06
N PRO A 48 22.93 22.81 -34.67
CA PRO A 48 21.74 23.65 -34.51
C PRO A 48 20.62 23.12 -35.40
N ASN A 49 19.46 22.81 -34.80
CA ASN A 49 18.26 22.48 -35.56
C ASN A 49 17.46 23.75 -35.90
N PRO A 50 16.90 23.89 -37.12
CA PRO A 50 16.16 25.07 -37.57
C PRO A 50 14.87 25.31 -36.78
N ILE A 51 14.56 26.60 -36.59
CA ILE A 51 13.37 27.10 -35.91
C ILE A 51 12.13 26.83 -36.78
N GLU A 52 11.25 25.92 -36.36
CA GLU A 52 9.90 25.82 -36.92
C GLU A 52 8.97 26.85 -36.24
N PRO A 53 8.06 27.51 -36.98
CA PRO A 53 7.21 28.55 -36.45
C PRO A 53 6.14 27.98 -35.52
N SER A 54 6.13 28.53 -34.30
CA SER A 54 5.15 28.28 -33.24
C SER A 54 3.72 28.46 -33.73
N LYS A 55 2.96 27.36 -33.81
CA LYS A 55 1.50 27.39 -33.76
C LYS A 55 1.10 27.32 -32.29
N GLU A 56 0.85 28.48 -31.70
CA GLU A 56 0.17 28.60 -30.41
C GLU A 56 -1.30 28.20 -30.58
N ALA A 57 -1.54 26.89 -30.66
CA ALA A 57 -2.83 26.33 -30.31
C ALA A 57 -2.86 26.27 -28.79
N GLY A 58 -3.77 27.04 -28.17
CA GLY A 58 -3.95 27.13 -26.72
C GLY A 58 -3.86 25.76 -26.07
N GLU A 59 -2.71 25.51 -25.45
CA GLU A 59 -2.40 24.27 -24.77
C GLU A 59 -3.25 24.26 -23.50
N VAL A 60 -4.42 23.60 -23.58
CA VAL A 60 -5.16 23.23 -22.37
C VAL A 60 -4.20 22.30 -21.63
N GLN A 61 -3.48 22.86 -20.65
CA GLN A 61 -2.50 22.14 -19.87
C GLN A 61 -3.21 20.92 -19.30
N ALA A 62 -2.95 19.75 -19.90
CA ALA A 62 -3.50 18.50 -19.44
C ALA A 62 -3.01 18.32 -18.01
N ILE A 63 -3.92 18.45 -17.05
CA ILE A 63 -3.60 18.31 -15.63
C ILE A 63 -3.07 16.89 -15.48
N LYS A 64 -1.74 16.77 -15.36
CA LYS A 64 -1.10 15.47 -15.16
C LYS A 64 -1.74 14.84 -13.92
N PRO A 65 -2.24 13.59 -14.01
CA PRO A 65 -2.90 12.98 -12.86
C PRO A 65 -1.91 12.95 -11.70
N ARG A 66 -2.26 13.65 -10.62
CA ARG A 66 -1.56 13.50 -9.35
C ARG A 66 -1.71 12.03 -8.97
N GLY A 67 -0.61 11.37 -8.62
CA GLY A 67 -0.61 9.96 -8.25
C GLY A 67 -1.53 9.67 -7.05
N LEU A 68 -1.57 8.40 -6.61
CA LEU A 68 -2.36 8.04 -5.43
C LEU A 68 -1.85 8.77 -4.18
N VAL A 69 -2.76 9.42 -3.46
CA VAL A 69 -2.48 10.12 -2.20
C VAL A 69 -3.12 9.34 -1.05
N PRO A 70 -2.37 8.98 0.00
CA PRO A 70 -2.96 8.33 1.16
C PRO A 70 -3.94 9.28 1.86
N LEU A 71 -5.12 8.78 2.18
CA LEU A 71 -6.16 9.53 2.90
C LEU A 71 -6.56 8.75 4.14
N SER A 72 -6.53 9.40 5.30
CA SER A 72 -7.02 8.84 6.57
C SER A 72 -8.30 9.56 6.98
N VAL A 73 -9.38 8.80 7.18
CA VAL A 73 -10.70 9.32 7.57
C VAL A 73 -11.23 8.51 8.75
N ARG A 74 -11.87 9.18 9.71
CA ARG A 74 -12.60 8.52 10.79
C ARG A 74 -14.04 8.28 10.35
N VAL A 75 -14.55 7.08 10.62
CA VAL A 75 -15.92 6.67 10.31
C VAL A 75 -16.63 6.18 11.57
N GLN A 76 -17.96 6.13 11.55
CA GLN A 76 -18.74 5.51 12.62
C GLN A 76 -18.48 4.00 12.67
N GLY A 77 -18.56 3.40 13.86
CA GLY A 77 -18.31 1.97 14.08
C GLY A 77 -19.21 1.09 13.21
N ASP A 78 -20.52 1.34 13.24
CA ASP A 78 -21.51 0.58 12.46
C ASP A 78 -21.23 0.60 10.94
N LEU A 79 -20.70 1.73 10.44
CA LEU A 79 -20.30 1.85 9.04
C LEU A 79 -19.05 1.01 8.75
N ALA A 80 -18.07 0.99 9.66
CA ALA A 80 -16.87 0.17 9.51
C ALA A 80 -17.22 -1.33 9.47
N ASP A 81 -18.10 -1.78 10.37
CA ASP A 81 -18.56 -3.17 10.44
C ASP A 81 -19.33 -3.56 9.18
N THR A 82 -20.23 -2.68 8.71
CA THR A 82 -20.97 -2.88 7.47
C THR A 82 -20.03 -2.98 6.26
N LEU A 83 -19.04 -2.09 6.16
CA LEU A 83 -18.05 -2.13 5.07
C LEU A 83 -17.22 -3.42 5.09
N LEU A 84 -16.81 -3.90 6.27
CA LEU A 84 -16.10 -5.16 6.42
C LEU A 84 -16.93 -6.35 5.93
N ARG A 85 -18.19 -6.44 6.37
CA ARG A 85 -19.12 -7.49 5.95
C ARG A 85 -19.32 -7.49 4.43
N VAL A 86 -19.59 -6.32 3.85
CA VAL A 86 -19.81 -6.17 2.41
C VAL A 86 -18.55 -6.52 1.61
N ALA A 87 -17.38 -6.06 2.05
CA ALA A 87 -16.11 -6.41 1.42
C ALA A 87 -15.89 -7.93 1.38
N PHE A 88 -16.14 -8.61 2.51
CA PHE A 88 -16.02 -10.06 2.60
C PHE A 88 -17.01 -10.80 1.69
N GLU A 89 -18.29 -10.41 1.72
CA GLU A 89 -19.33 -11.01 0.89
C GLU A 89 -19.01 -10.87 -0.61
N ARG A 90 -18.59 -9.67 -1.04
CA ARG A 90 -18.21 -9.41 -2.43
C ARG A 90 -16.98 -10.20 -2.84
N LYS A 91 -16.00 -10.36 -1.94
CA LYS A 91 -14.82 -11.22 -2.16
C LYS A 91 -15.22 -12.68 -2.37
N LEU A 92 -16.13 -13.19 -1.54
CA LEU A 92 -16.66 -14.56 -1.68
C LEU A 92 -17.39 -14.75 -3.01
N GLN A 93 -18.18 -13.75 -3.41
CA GLN A 93 -18.89 -13.73 -4.70
C GLN A 93 -18.00 -13.42 -5.91
N ARG A 94 -16.70 -13.15 -5.71
CA ARG A 94 -15.75 -12.71 -6.74
C ARG A 94 -16.22 -11.47 -7.53
N ARG A 95 -16.89 -10.54 -6.84
CA ARG A 95 -17.41 -9.29 -7.43
C ARG A 95 -16.54 -8.10 -7.03
N ALA A 96 -16.02 -7.37 -8.01
CA ALA A 96 -15.33 -6.10 -7.76
C ALA A 96 -16.32 -4.95 -7.50
N PRO A 97 -15.93 -3.90 -6.73
CA PRO A 97 -14.81 -3.88 -5.80
C PRO A 97 -15.08 -4.76 -4.56
N TYR A 98 -14.03 -5.38 -4.02
CA TYR A 98 -14.11 -6.23 -2.83
C TYR A 98 -13.17 -5.81 -1.69
N SER A 99 -12.31 -4.81 -1.91
CA SER A 99 -11.52 -4.19 -0.84
C SER A 99 -12.30 -3.03 -0.21
N GLN A 100 -12.12 -2.80 1.10
CA GLN A 100 -12.77 -1.67 1.77
C GLN A 100 -12.36 -0.33 1.12
N GLN A 101 -11.08 -0.18 0.79
CA GLN A 101 -10.56 1.02 0.13
C GLN A 101 -11.24 1.26 -1.22
N ASP A 102 -11.35 0.26 -2.09
CA ASP A 102 -11.96 0.44 -3.41
C ASP A 102 -13.45 0.73 -3.33
N ILE A 103 -14.16 0.09 -2.37
CA ILE A 103 -15.57 0.37 -2.10
C ILE A 103 -15.74 1.84 -1.69
N VAL A 104 -14.89 2.34 -0.78
CA VAL A 104 -14.92 3.75 -0.35
C VAL A 104 -14.60 4.69 -1.49
N ILE A 105 -13.55 4.41 -2.27
CA ILE A 105 -13.17 5.21 -3.45
C ILE A 105 -14.35 5.28 -4.43
N GLN A 106 -15.00 4.15 -4.73
CA GLN A 106 -16.14 4.11 -5.65
C GLN A 106 -17.32 4.92 -5.10
N ALA A 107 -17.64 4.78 -3.82
CA ALA A 107 -18.75 5.50 -3.18
C ALA A 107 -18.52 7.02 -3.18
N VAL A 108 -17.32 7.47 -2.79
CA VAL A 108 -16.94 8.89 -2.77
C VAL A 108 -16.93 9.46 -4.19
N THR A 109 -16.37 8.72 -5.17
CA THR A 109 -16.36 9.15 -6.57
C THR A 109 -17.78 9.31 -7.10
N GLN A 110 -18.68 8.38 -6.79
CA GLN A 110 -20.08 8.48 -7.19
C GLN A 110 -20.78 9.66 -6.52
N TRP A 111 -20.52 9.90 -5.23
CA TRP A 111 -21.09 11.04 -4.52
C TRP A 111 -20.61 12.37 -5.12
N LEU A 112 -19.31 12.53 -5.39
CA LEU A 112 -18.74 13.74 -6.00
C LEU A 112 -19.35 14.03 -7.37
N LYS A 113 -19.37 13.03 -8.26
CA LYS A 113 -19.97 13.16 -9.60
C LYS A 113 -21.44 13.56 -9.54
N LYS A 114 -22.22 13.00 -8.61
CA LYS A 114 -23.64 13.34 -8.43
C LYS A 114 -23.87 14.77 -7.96
N ASN A 115 -22.89 15.38 -7.29
CA ASN A 115 -22.96 16.74 -6.76
C ASN A 115 -22.21 17.77 -7.65
N GLY A 116 -21.67 17.35 -8.80
CA GLY A 116 -20.97 18.24 -9.73
C GLY A 116 -19.53 18.57 -9.33
N TYR A 117 -18.89 17.72 -8.53
CA TYR A 117 -17.47 17.81 -8.18
C TYR A 117 -16.61 16.86 -9.01
#